data_AF-A0A3R7V6T7-F1
#
_entry.id   AF-A0A3R7V6T7-F1
#
_cell.length_a   1.000
_cell.length_b   1.000
_cell.length_c   1.000
_cell.angle_alpha   90.00
_cell.angle_beta   90.00
_cell.angle_gamma   90.00
#
_symmetry.space_group_name_H-M   'P 1'
#
loop_
_entity.id
_entity.type
_entity.pdbx_description
1 polymer ?
#
loop_
_entity_poly.entity_id
_entity_poly.type
_entity_poly.pdbx_seq_one_letter_code
_entity_poly.pdbx_strand_id
1 'polypeptide(L)'
;MKTNLLYIELLRYILNNNNFFGYVEIGPFLVKNFPEEPELGERKKMKGFLEFLSSEEYIKVKSNRGIFIIQEAGIEVPREDISAEVKINQKGVNLVEQNQLNKFSKGGIILSAIFGLSTILLGIYSINITQSVSELETTINNINKENTILKSTNESIKFQVDQLKKELVRKELNGQTE
;
A
#
# COMPACT_ATOMS: atom_id res chain seq x y z
N MET A 1 18.11 -13.09 -1.94
CA MET A 1 17.02 -13.33 -2.91
C MET A 1 17.51 -12.98 -4.30
N LYS A 2 17.31 -13.85 -5.31
CA LYS A 2 17.61 -13.58 -6.72
C LYS A 2 16.53 -12.64 -7.30
N THR A 3 16.59 -11.37 -6.95
CA THR A 3 15.56 -10.35 -7.32
C THR A 3 15.55 -10.01 -8.81
N ASN A 4 16.60 -10.38 -9.55
CA ASN A 4 16.88 -9.84 -10.88
C ASN A 4 15.89 -10.22 -12.00
N LEU A 5 14.90 -11.11 -11.78
CA LEU A 5 13.99 -11.56 -12.84
C LEU A 5 12.52 -11.78 -12.44
N LEU A 6 12.08 -11.41 -11.23
CA LEU A 6 10.71 -11.72 -10.76
C LEU A 6 9.62 -11.13 -11.67
N TYR A 7 9.85 -9.92 -12.22
CA TYR A 7 8.95 -9.31 -13.19
C TYR A 7 8.86 -10.12 -14.50
N ILE A 8 9.98 -10.62 -15.03
CA ILE A 8 9.99 -11.51 -16.21
C ILE A 8 9.25 -12.81 -15.91
N GLU A 9 9.43 -13.36 -14.71
CA GLU A 9 8.75 -14.58 -14.29
C GLU A 9 7.24 -14.40 -14.21
N LEU A 10 6.76 -13.27 -13.68
CA LEU A 10 5.33 -12.94 -13.71
C LEU A 10 4.82 -12.81 -15.15
N LEU A 11 5.53 -12.07 -16.01
CA LEU A 11 5.07 -11.88 -17.40
C LEU A 11 5.01 -13.20 -18.17
N ARG A 12 5.98 -14.10 -17.95
CA ARG A 12 5.95 -15.47 -18.47
C ARG A 12 4.78 -16.26 -17.90
N TYR A 13 4.54 -16.16 -16.60
CA TYR A 13 3.41 -16.80 -15.95
C TYR A 13 2.08 -16.37 -16.58
N ILE A 14 1.89 -15.06 -16.81
CA ILE A 14 0.69 -14.52 -17.47
C ILE A 14 0.57 -15.05 -18.89
N LEU A 15 1.65 -15.04 -19.70
CA LEU A 15 1.64 -15.55 -21.06
C LEU A 15 1.25 -17.03 -21.15
N ASN A 16 1.78 -17.86 -20.24
CA ASN A 16 1.53 -19.30 -20.22
C ASN A 16 0.13 -19.65 -19.74
N ASN A 17 -0.51 -18.78 -18.96
CA ASN A 17 -1.85 -18.99 -18.39
C ASN A 17 -2.91 -18.08 -19.04
N ASN A 18 -2.61 -17.50 -20.21
CA ASN A 18 -3.50 -16.54 -20.84
C ASN A 18 -4.72 -17.25 -21.45
N ASN A 19 -5.91 -16.93 -20.94
CA ASN A 19 -7.17 -17.49 -21.41
C ASN A 19 -7.79 -16.60 -22.51
N PHE A 20 -8.87 -17.09 -23.13
CA PHE A 20 -9.60 -16.43 -24.25
C PHE A 20 -9.98 -14.95 -24.00
N PHE A 21 -10.12 -14.52 -22.74
CA PHE A 21 -10.52 -13.15 -22.34
C PHE A 21 -9.34 -12.20 -22.01
N GLY A 22 -8.09 -12.69 -22.04
CA GLY A 22 -6.90 -11.85 -21.91
C GLY A 22 -6.55 -11.38 -20.49
N TYR A 23 -7.32 -11.72 -19.46
CA TYR A 23 -7.00 -11.47 -18.05
C TYR A 23 -6.71 -12.80 -17.33
N VAL A 24 -5.70 -12.78 -16.47
CA VAL A 24 -5.16 -13.94 -15.76
C VAL A 24 -5.12 -13.64 -14.28
N GLU A 25 -5.60 -14.58 -13.47
CA GLU A 25 -5.49 -14.54 -12.02
C GLU A 25 -4.05 -14.82 -11.59
N ILE A 26 -3.44 -13.90 -10.85
CA ILE A 26 -2.04 -13.98 -10.40
C ILE A 26 -1.90 -14.05 -8.88
N GLY A 27 -3.00 -14.11 -8.11
CA GLY A 27 -2.97 -14.29 -6.65
C GLY A 27 -2.04 -15.43 -6.20
N PRO A 28 -2.12 -16.64 -6.78
CA PRO A 28 -1.22 -17.76 -6.43
C PRO A 28 0.26 -17.45 -6.69
N PHE A 29 0.57 -16.71 -7.76
CA PHE A 29 1.94 -16.29 -8.05
C PHE A 29 2.45 -15.31 -6.99
N LEU A 30 1.64 -14.34 -6.61
CA LEU A 30 2.01 -13.32 -5.63
C LEU A 30 2.23 -13.94 -4.25
N VAL A 31 1.29 -14.74 -3.75
CA VAL A 31 1.38 -15.40 -2.44
C VAL A 31 2.61 -16.32 -2.35
N LYS A 32 3.00 -16.96 -3.45
CA LYS A 32 4.20 -17.81 -3.52
C LYS A 32 5.51 -17.03 -3.47
N ASN A 33 5.57 -15.84 -4.08
CA ASN A 33 6.81 -15.08 -4.25
C ASN A 33 7.00 -13.95 -3.21
N PHE A 34 5.95 -13.55 -2.53
CA PHE A 34 5.96 -12.57 -1.44
C PHE A 34 5.52 -13.27 -0.15
N PRO A 35 6.46 -13.87 0.61
CA PRO A 35 6.13 -14.60 1.84
C PRO A 35 5.50 -13.65 2.87
N GLU A 36 4.69 -14.22 3.77
CA GLU A 36 4.02 -13.46 4.82
C GLU A 36 5.02 -12.74 5.72
N GLU A 37 4.75 -11.47 6.01
CA GLU A 37 5.57 -10.62 6.87
C GLU A 37 4.72 -10.04 8.01
N PRO A 38 5.35 -9.68 9.15
CA PRO A 38 4.66 -8.95 10.20
C PRO A 38 3.97 -7.68 9.65
N GLU A 39 2.84 -7.32 10.25
CA GLU A 39 2.10 -6.10 9.92
C GLU A 39 1.69 -6.00 8.44
N LEU A 40 1.52 -7.14 7.77
CA LEU A 40 1.12 -7.23 6.35
C LEU A 40 2.13 -6.55 5.40
N GLY A 41 3.40 -6.47 5.81
CA GLY A 41 4.47 -5.79 5.06
C GLY A 41 4.65 -6.33 3.63
N GLU A 42 4.33 -7.60 3.39
CA GLU A 42 4.40 -8.22 2.07
C GLU A 42 3.37 -7.66 1.09
N ARG A 43 2.19 -7.24 1.58
CA ARG A 43 1.13 -6.68 0.73
C ARG A 43 1.56 -5.36 0.13
N LYS A 44 2.32 -4.57 0.87
CA LYS A 44 2.94 -3.33 0.39
C LYS A 44 3.94 -3.59 -0.74
N LYS A 45 4.72 -4.67 -0.62
CA LYS A 45 5.66 -5.11 -1.67
C LYS A 45 4.92 -5.61 -2.91
N MET A 46 3.85 -6.39 -2.73
CA MET A 46 2.97 -6.81 -3.82
C MET A 46 2.34 -5.60 -4.53
N LYS A 47 1.83 -4.62 -3.77
CA LYS A 47 1.25 -3.38 -4.30
C LYS A 47 2.28 -2.63 -5.15
N GLY A 48 3.45 -2.32 -4.59
CA GLY A 48 4.50 -1.60 -5.33
C GLY A 48 4.98 -2.34 -6.57
N PHE A 49 5.04 -3.68 -6.51
CA PHE A 49 5.37 -4.50 -7.66
C PHE A 49 4.33 -4.41 -8.79
N LEU A 50 3.03 -4.48 -8.46
CA LEU A 50 1.96 -4.35 -9.45
C LEU A 50 1.85 -2.92 -9.99
N GLU A 51 2.01 -1.90 -9.14
CA GLU A 51 2.03 -0.49 -9.54
C GLU A 51 3.16 -0.23 -10.53
N PHE A 52 4.38 -0.71 -10.25
CA PHE A 52 5.51 -0.61 -11.16
C PHE A 52 5.22 -1.23 -12.53
N LEU A 53 4.68 -2.46 -12.56
CA LEU A 53 4.39 -3.13 -13.83
C LEU A 53 3.26 -2.46 -14.61
N SER A 54 2.29 -1.89 -13.91
CA SER A 54 1.19 -1.15 -14.53
C SER A 54 1.65 0.23 -15.02
N SER A 55 2.47 0.95 -14.26
CA SER A 55 2.99 2.27 -14.63
C SER A 55 3.93 2.21 -15.83
N GLU A 56 4.71 1.13 -15.91
CA GLU A 56 5.56 0.84 -17.06
C GLU A 56 4.78 0.22 -18.23
N GLU A 57 3.46 0.16 -18.17
CA GLU A 57 2.60 -0.39 -19.23
C GLU A 57 2.91 -1.84 -19.61
N TYR A 58 3.56 -2.63 -18.74
CA TYR A 58 3.79 -4.06 -18.98
C TYR A 58 2.52 -4.88 -18.80
N ILE A 59 1.67 -4.48 -17.85
CA ILE A 59 0.38 -5.13 -17.56
C ILE A 59 -0.72 -4.09 -17.38
N LYS A 60 -1.97 -4.56 -17.38
CA LYS A 60 -3.16 -3.82 -16.95
C LYS A 60 -3.84 -4.59 -15.83
N VAL A 61 -3.99 -3.96 -14.67
CA VAL A 61 -4.68 -4.54 -13.51
C VAL A 61 -6.20 -4.32 -13.64
N LYS A 62 -6.99 -5.36 -13.40
CA LYS A 62 -8.46 -5.30 -13.36
C LYS A 62 -8.99 -5.42 -11.93
N SER A 63 -8.43 -6.31 -11.13
CA SER A 63 -8.78 -6.52 -9.73
C SER A 63 -7.50 -6.76 -8.89
N ASN A 64 -7.56 -6.48 -7.59
CA ASN A 64 -6.40 -6.54 -6.67
C ASN A 64 -6.82 -6.66 -5.19
N ARG A 65 -7.85 -7.47 -4.93
CA ARG A 65 -8.40 -7.71 -3.59
C ARG A 65 -7.34 -8.27 -2.65
N GLY A 66 -7.30 -7.77 -1.42
CA GLY A 66 -6.32 -8.19 -0.42
C GLY A 66 -4.92 -7.62 -0.65
N ILE A 67 -4.69 -6.80 -1.68
CA ILE A 67 -3.42 -6.13 -1.95
C ILE A 67 -3.56 -4.61 -1.78
N PHE A 68 -4.50 -3.99 -2.50
CA PHE A 68 -4.73 -2.54 -2.44
C PHE A 68 -5.72 -2.19 -1.32
N ILE A 69 -6.77 -3.01 -1.20
CA ILE A 69 -7.73 -2.97 -0.10
C ILE A 69 -7.40 -4.17 0.78
N ILE A 70 -6.73 -3.91 1.91
CA ILE A 70 -6.28 -4.94 2.85
C ILE A 70 -7.31 -5.24 3.95
N GLN A 71 -8.32 -4.37 4.12
CA GLN A 71 -9.39 -4.52 5.09
C GLN A 71 -10.75 -4.27 4.41
N GLU A 72 -11.71 -5.14 4.70
CA GLU A 72 -13.10 -5.05 4.24
C GLU A 72 -14.01 -5.10 5.48
N ALA A 73 -14.87 -4.09 5.65
CA ALA A 73 -15.75 -3.97 6.84
C ALA A 73 -15.02 -4.07 8.20
N GLY A 74 -13.76 -3.59 8.27
CA GLY A 74 -12.93 -3.63 9.47
C GLY A 74 -12.24 -4.98 9.74
N ILE A 75 -12.40 -5.96 8.84
CA ILE A 75 -11.75 -7.27 8.92
C ILE A 75 -10.64 -7.32 7.87
N GLU A 76 -9.46 -7.79 8.28
CA GLU A 76 -8.35 -8.00 7.36
C GLU A 76 -8.70 -9.10 6.34
N VAL A 77 -8.46 -8.83 5.06
CA VAL A 77 -8.68 -9.81 4.00
C VAL A 77 -7.70 -10.98 4.24
N PRO A 78 -8.18 -12.23 4.41
CA PRO A 78 -7.29 -13.37 4.64
C PRO A 78 -6.26 -13.57 3.53
N ARG A 79 -5.17 -14.26 3.82
CA ARG A 79 -4.07 -14.45 2.85
C ARG A 79 -4.49 -15.33 1.68
N GLU A 80 -5.27 -16.36 1.96
CA GLU A 80 -5.91 -17.26 1.01
C GLU A 80 -6.89 -16.55 0.06
N ASP A 81 -7.37 -15.38 0.47
CA ASP A 81 -8.35 -14.56 -0.22
C ASP A 81 -7.71 -13.47 -1.12
N ILE A 82 -6.38 -13.38 -1.12
CA ILE A 82 -5.63 -12.46 -1.98
C ILE A 82 -5.84 -12.86 -3.44
N SER A 83 -6.37 -11.93 -4.23
CA SER A 83 -6.67 -12.12 -5.64
C SER A 83 -6.29 -10.90 -6.47
N ALA A 84 -5.75 -11.15 -7.66
CA ALA A 84 -5.47 -10.10 -8.63
C ALA A 84 -5.59 -10.63 -10.06
N GLU A 85 -6.47 -10.02 -10.84
CA GLU A 85 -6.60 -10.29 -12.28
C GLU A 85 -5.83 -9.24 -13.09
N VAL A 86 -4.92 -9.69 -13.95
CA VAL A 86 -4.11 -8.82 -14.79
C VAL A 86 -4.07 -9.29 -16.25
N LYS A 87 -3.93 -8.34 -17.16
CA LYS A 87 -3.72 -8.58 -18.59
C LYS A 87 -2.31 -8.14 -18.96
N ILE A 88 -1.58 -8.95 -19.72
CA ILE A 88 -0.30 -8.52 -20.29
C ILE A 88 -0.53 -7.59 -21.48
N ASN A 89 0.25 -6.52 -21.56
CA ASN A 89 0.27 -5.59 -22.69
C ASN A 89 1.39 -5.95 -23.67
N GLN A 90 1.36 -5.38 -24.87
CA GLN A 90 2.38 -5.64 -25.90
C GLN A 90 3.81 -5.36 -25.42
N LYS A 91 4.02 -4.30 -24.64
CA LYS A 91 5.33 -3.97 -24.06
C LYS A 91 5.85 -5.09 -23.14
N GLY A 92 4.96 -5.71 -22.36
CA GLY A 92 5.27 -6.87 -21.53
C GLY A 92 5.62 -8.11 -22.35
N VAL A 93 4.89 -8.36 -23.45
CA VAL A 93 5.18 -9.47 -24.39
C VAL A 93 6.59 -9.31 -24.99
N ASN A 94 6.87 -8.13 -25.55
CA ASN A 94 8.17 -7.82 -26.16
C ASN A 94 9.32 -8.01 -25.17
N LEU A 95 9.12 -7.64 -23.90
CA LEU A 95 10.14 -7.79 -22.86
C LEU A 95 10.46 -9.27 -22.58
N VAL A 96 9.45 -10.14 -22.57
CA VAL A 96 9.65 -11.58 -22.39
C VAL A 96 10.40 -12.18 -23.58
N GLU A 97 10.01 -11.82 -24.80
CA GLU A 97 10.66 -12.28 -26.03
C GLU A 97 12.12 -11.82 -26.10
N GLN A 98 12.40 -10.54 -25.83
CA GLN A 98 13.76 -10.02 -25.74
C GLN A 98 14.58 -10.74 -24.67
N ASN A 99 14.00 -11.05 -23.50
CA ASN A 99 14.70 -11.82 -22.47
C ASN A 99 15.02 -13.26 -22.93
N GLN A 100 14.15 -13.88 -23.72
CA GLN A 100 14.42 -15.21 -24.30
C GLN A 100 15.54 -15.13 -25.35
N LEU A 101 15.50 -14.16 -26.26
CA LEU A 101 16.52 -13.97 -27.29
C LEU A 101 17.89 -13.61 -26.70
N ASN A 102 17.92 -12.78 -25.65
CA ASN A 102 19.16 -12.38 -24.96
C ASN A 102 19.82 -13.50 -24.16
N LYS A 103 19.09 -14.56 -23.77
CA LYS A 103 19.72 -15.76 -23.17
C LYS A 103 20.64 -16.49 -24.14
N PHE A 104 20.47 -16.29 -25.44
CA PHE A 104 21.24 -16.97 -26.49
C PHE A 104 22.29 -16.06 -27.16
N SER A 105 22.37 -14.77 -26.81
CA SER A 105 23.35 -13.84 -27.40
C SER A 105 24.29 -13.24 -26.34
N LYS A 106 25.61 -13.36 -26.54
CA LYS A 106 26.64 -12.80 -25.64
C LYS A 106 26.59 -11.27 -25.49
N GLY A 107 25.87 -10.56 -26.38
CA GLY A 107 25.70 -9.10 -26.36
C GLY A 107 24.45 -8.58 -25.63
N GLY A 108 23.50 -9.45 -25.27
CA GLY A 108 22.20 -9.06 -24.66
C GLY A 108 22.24 -8.68 -23.18
N ILE A 109 23.38 -8.88 -22.51
CA ILE A 109 23.57 -8.67 -21.05
C ILE A 109 23.53 -7.17 -20.69
N ILE A 110 23.91 -6.29 -21.62
CA ILE A 110 24.09 -4.85 -21.34
C ILE A 110 22.74 -4.11 -21.23
N LEU A 111 21.73 -4.44 -22.06
CA LEU A 111 20.41 -3.77 -21.96
C LEU A 111 19.60 -4.18 -20.73
N SER A 112 19.65 -5.46 -20.33
CA SER A 112 18.96 -5.93 -19.11
C SER A 112 19.51 -5.30 -17.83
N ALA A 113 20.80 -4.96 -17.81
CA ALA A 113 21.43 -4.28 -16.69
C ALA A 113 20.96 -2.82 -16.57
N ILE A 114 20.71 -2.13 -17.69
CA ILE A 114 20.26 -0.73 -17.71
C ILE A 114 18.82 -0.60 -17.20
N PHE A 115 17.91 -1.48 -17.61
CA PHE A 115 16.53 -1.52 -17.09
C PHE A 115 16.43 -2.08 -15.66
N GLY A 116 17.38 -2.93 -15.24
CA GLY A 116 17.48 -3.39 -13.86
C GLY A 116 18.01 -2.33 -12.88
N LEU A 117 18.77 -1.34 -13.36
CA LEU A 117 19.30 -0.25 -12.54
C LEU A 117 18.28 0.86 -12.30
N SER A 118 17.40 1.16 -13.27
CA SER A 118 16.33 2.16 -13.10
C SER A 118 15.30 1.75 -12.05
N THR A 119 15.02 0.45 -11.91
CA THR A 119 14.10 -0.09 -10.89
C THR A 119 14.69 -0.07 -9.48
N ILE A 120 16.01 -0.23 -9.33
CA ILE A 120 16.70 -0.10 -8.04
C ILE A 120 16.66 1.36 -7.56
N LEU A 121 16.87 2.33 -8.45
CA LEU A 121 16.80 3.76 -8.11
C LEU A 121 15.38 4.20 -7.71
N LEU A 122 14.35 3.69 -8.38
CA LEU A 122 12.95 3.93 -7.99
C LEU A 122 12.55 3.19 -6.72
N GLY A 123 13.08 1.98 -6.47
CA GLY A 123 12.88 1.25 -5.22
C GLY A 123 13.43 2.00 -4.00
N ILE A 124 14.62 2.61 -4.13
CA ILE A 124 15.23 3.43 -3.06
C ILE A 124 14.42 4.71 -2.82
N TYR A 125 13.96 5.40 -3.88
CA TYR A 125 13.08 6.56 -3.75
C TYR A 125 11.73 6.22 -3.11
N SER A 126 11.16 5.06 -3.45
CA SER A 126 9.90 4.58 -2.88
C SER A 126 10.03 4.25 -1.39
N ILE A 127 11.18 3.74 -0.92
CA ILE A 127 11.42 3.45 0.51
C ILE A 127 11.48 4.75 1.33
N ASN A 128 12.19 5.77 0.85
CA ASN A 128 12.27 7.06 1.55
C ASN A 128 10.91 7.76 1.64
N ILE A 129 10.16 7.84 0.54
CA ILE A 129 8.82 8.43 0.55
C ILE A 129 7.89 7.64 1.49
N THR A 130 8.01 6.31 1.47
CA THR A 130 7.22 5.43 2.33
C THR A 130 7.50 5.63 3.82
N GLN A 131 8.76 5.76 4.21
CA GLN A 131 9.12 6.08 5.59
C GLN A 131 8.56 7.44 6.01
N SER A 132 8.73 8.47 5.16
CA SER A 132 8.19 9.80 5.44
C SER A 132 6.66 9.80 5.56
N VAL A 133 5.93 9.05 4.72
CA VAL A 133 4.48 8.93 4.79
C VAL A 133 4.05 8.19 6.07
N SER A 134 4.73 7.10 6.43
CA SER A 134 4.46 6.35 7.66
C SER A 134 4.69 7.19 8.92
N GLU A 135 5.76 7.99 8.94
CA GLU A 135 6.03 8.94 10.02
C GLU A 135 4.95 10.02 10.09
N LEU A 136 4.54 10.56 8.93
CA LEU A 136 3.50 11.58 8.85
C LEU A 136 2.13 11.06 9.33
N GLU A 137 1.76 9.83 8.95
CA GLU A 137 0.54 9.15 9.43
C GLU A 137 0.56 8.95 10.96
N THR A 138 1.72 8.55 11.50
CA THR A 138 1.91 8.41 12.94
C THR A 138 1.77 9.77 13.66
N THR A 139 2.37 10.82 13.11
CA THR A 139 2.24 12.19 13.63
C THR A 139 0.79 12.68 13.57
N ILE A 140 0.07 12.46 12.46
CA ILE A 140 -1.33 12.84 12.31
C ILE A 140 -2.20 12.10 13.34
N ASN A 141 -1.98 10.81 13.55
CA ASN A 141 -2.71 10.02 14.55
C ASN A 141 -2.48 10.54 15.97
N ASN A 142 -1.25 10.92 16.31
CA ASN A 142 -0.92 11.51 17.61
C ASN A 142 -1.60 12.88 17.79
N ILE A 143 -1.56 13.75 16.79
CA ILE A 143 -2.23 15.05 16.80
C ILE A 143 -3.75 14.89 16.97
N ASN A 144 -4.36 13.93 16.26
CA ASN A 144 -5.80 13.67 16.39
C ASN A 144 -6.18 13.17 17.78
N LYS A 145 -5.34 12.32 18.38
CA LYS A 145 -5.52 11.86 19.76
C LYS A 145 -5.41 13.01 20.75
N GLU A 146 -4.40 13.87 20.63
CA GLU A 146 -4.25 15.06 21.45
C GLU A 146 -5.42 16.03 21.29
N ASN A 147 -5.87 16.28 20.06
CA ASN A 147 -7.05 17.12 19.79
C ASN A 147 -8.32 16.56 20.44
N THR A 148 -8.48 15.23 20.44
CA THR A 148 -9.62 14.57 21.10
C THR A 148 -9.56 14.76 22.62
N ILE A 149 -8.38 14.61 23.21
CA ILE A 149 -8.15 14.86 24.64
C ILE A 149 -8.43 16.32 24.97
N LEU A 150 -7.86 17.26 24.22
CA LEU A 150 -8.06 18.70 24.41
C LEU A 150 -9.53 19.09 24.30
N LYS A 151 -10.26 18.53 23.34
CA LYS A 151 -11.70 18.77 23.19
C LYS A 151 -12.47 18.30 24.43
N SER A 152 -12.19 17.09 24.91
CA SER A 152 -12.75 16.55 26.15
C SER A 152 -12.42 17.41 27.37
N THR A 153 -11.16 17.84 27.51
CA THR A 153 -10.74 18.74 28.60
C THR A 153 -11.46 20.08 28.52
N ASN A 154 -11.62 20.65 27.33
CA ASN A 154 -12.28 21.93 27.13
C ASN A 154 -13.79 21.84 27.47
N GLU A 155 -14.45 20.75 27.10
CA GLU A 155 -15.84 20.47 27.50
C GLU A 155 -15.97 20.35 29.03
N SER A 156 -15.05 19.64 29.68
CA SER A 156 -15.02 19.50 31.15
C SER A 156 -14.81 20.84 31.86
N ILE A 157 -13.87 21.67 31.38
CA ILE A 157 -13.64 23.01 31.93
C ILE A 157 -14.89 23.88 31.77
N LYS A 158 -15.50 23.87 30.58
CA LYS A 158 -16.72 24.64 30.32
C LYS A 158 -17.84 24.25 31.27
N PHE A 159 -18.01 22.95 31.50
CA PHE A 159 -18.97 22.45 32.49
C PHE A 159 -18.66 22.95 33.91
N GLN A 160 -17.41 22.87 34.35
CA GLN A 160 -17.01 23.36 35.69
C GLN A 160 -17.24 24.86 35.86
N VAL A 161 -16.92 25.66 34.84
CA VAL A 161 -17.17 27.11 34.84
C VAL A 161 -18.67 27.41 34.93
N ASP A 162 -19.50 26.67 34.21
CA ASP A 162 -20.95 26.85 34.27
C ASP A 162 -21.53 26.49 35.64
N GLN A 163 -20.98 25.46 36.31
CA GLN A 163 -21.35 25.12 37.69
C GLN A 163 -20.95 26.23 38.67
N LEU A 164 -19.70 26.72 38.59
CA LEU A 164 -19.21 27.81 39.44
C LEU A 164 -20.04 29.08 39.27
N LYS A 165 -20.40 29.46 38.04
CA LYS A 165 -21.29 30.60 37.78
C LYS A 165 -22.65 30.44 38.46
N LYS A 166 -23.25 29.26 38.39
CA LYS A 166 -24.53 28.96 39.06
C LYS A 166 -24.41 29.06 40.58
N GLU A 167 -23.33 28.56 41.17
CA GLU A 167 -23.08 28.68 42.60
C GLU A 167 -22.87 30.14 43.05
N LEU A 168 -22.15 30.93 42.25
CA LEU A 168 -21.91 32.35 42.54
C LEU A 168 -23.21 33.15 42.54
N VAL A 169 -24.05 32.98 41.52
CA VAL A 169 -25.38 33.59 41.44
C VAL A 169 -26.25 33.18 42.63
N ARG A 170 -26.19 31.90 43.04
CA ARG A 170 -26.94 31.41 44.19
C ARG A 170 -26.47 32.01 45.52
N LYS A 171 -25.16 32.24 45.69
CA LYS A 171 -24.60 32.91 46.87
C LYS A 171 -24.96 34.39 46.91
N GLU A 172 -24.94 35.09 45.78
CA GLU A 172 -25.35 36.50 45.70
C GLU A 172 -26.84 36.69 46.03
N LEU A 173 -27.71 35.79 45.55
CA LEU A 173 -29.14 35.81 45.88
C LEU A 173 -29.41 35.55 47.37
N ASN A 174 -28.61 34.70 48.02
CA ASN A 174 -28.78 34.40 49.45
C ASN A 174 -28.14 35.45 50.38
N GLY A 175 -27.12 36.19 49.91
CA GLY A 175 -26.47 37.26 50.67
C GLY A 175 -27.19 38.61 50.63
N GLN A 176 -28.24 38.77 49.81
CA GLN A 176 -29.12 39.94 49.80
C GLN A 176 -30.35 39.79 50.72
N THR A 177 -30.44 38.68 51.46
CA THR A 177 -31.55 38.34 52.36
C THR A 177 -31.21 38.43 53.85
N GLU A 178 -30.07 39.00 54.22
CA GLU A 178 -29.73 39.42 55.59
C GLU A 178 -29.71 40.95 55.70
#